data_AF-A0AAD2WV87-F1
#
_entry.id   AF-A0AAD2WV87-F1
#
_cell.length_a   1.000
_cell.length_b   1.000
_cell.length_c   1.000
_cell.angle_alpha   90.00
_cell.angle_beta   90.00
_cell.angle_gamma   90.00
#
_symmetry.space_group_name_H-M   'P 1'
#
loop_
_entity.id
_entity.type
_entity.pdbx_description
1 polymer ?
#
loop_
_entity_poly.entity_id
_entity_poly.type
_entity_poly.pdbx_seq_one_letter_code
_entity_poly.pdbx_strand_id
1 'polypeptide(L)'
;IEFFHADYTYSFQEWLDWSMKQSDLPFPSKKPNLTVISGSEGVRQVDEPWYGLLLREANIRGAKALMGRNNVLFTLALANFSSGVSQSDCEAVLADFNEHLAEQLSQDEFLKVIRSAYSGKYEAASRDYIKLLCKAWVNENLRDSDLFIKQRWYKFKKKRASRKNSHLHEWKADIMAYLEGYFQSEDPFIQTTKKAIREELNIPERSLDKVLKALKADNKIFFAVKSGRGGGIRLASVKAIVLSLIQVKKERQEAYFANIAAFFEESLGFTQRVIEGVKNGLKQARQLSLFEADIG
;
A
#
# COMPACT_ATOMS: atom_id res chain seq x y z
N ILE A 1 -51.27 -12.76 -18.20
CA ILE A 1 -51.94 -11.92 -17.19
C ILE A 1 -51.08 -10.68 -17.06
N GLU A 2 -51.49 -9.59 -17.72
CA GLU A 2 -50.81 -8.30 -17.60
C GLU A 2 -51.20 -7.68 -16.25
N PHE A 3 -50.18 -7.30 -15.47
CA PHE A 3 -50.38 -6.70 -14.16
C PHE A 3 -50.90 -5.27 -14.35
N PHE A 4 -52.17 -5.05 -14.05
CA PHE A 4 -52.80 -3.73 -14.03
C PHE A 4 -53.57 -3.56 -12.72
N HIS A 5 -53.22 -2.52 -11.96
CA HIS A 5 -53.95 -2.08 -10.78
C HIS A 5 -54.49 -0.67 -11.06
N ALA A 6 -55.81 -0.50 -10.94
CA ALA A 6 -56.47 0.78 -11.20
C ALA A 6 -55.96 1.91 -10.29
N ASP A 7 -55.49 1.58 -9.08
CA ASP A 7 -54.93 2.55 -8.13
C ASP A 7 -53.54 3.07 -8.54
N TYR A 8 -52.92 2.49 -9.59
CA TYR A 8 -51.63 2.92 -10.15
C TYR A 8 -51.81 3.72 -11.44
N THR A 9 -53.00 4.26 -11.69
CA THR A 9 -53.22 5.24 -12.74
C THR A 9 -53.05 6.64 -12.18
N TYR A 10 -52.07 7.37 -12.70
CA TYR A 10 -51.84 8.76 -12.37
C TYR A 10 -52.28 9.63 -13.54
N SER A 11 -52.91 10.77 -13.26
CA SER A 11 -53.21 11.77 -14.28
C SER A 11 -51.92 12.38 -14.82
N PHE A 12 -51.99 12.92 -16.05
CA PHE A 12 -50.85 13.60 -16.65
C PHE A 12 -50.34 14.77 -15.79
N GLN A 13 -51.25 15.48 -15.11
CA GLN A 13 -50.89 16.58 -14.22
C GLN A 13 -50.10 16.09 -13.00
N GLU A 14 -50.49 14.96 -12.40
CA GLU A 14 -49.75 14.38 -11.27
C GLU A 14 -48.34 13.93 -11.69
N TRP A 15 -48.19 13.42 -12.91
CA TRP A 15 -46.88 13.11 -13.48
C TRP A 15 -46.04 14.37 -13.74
N LEU A 16 -46.66 15.42 -14.29
CA LEU A 16 -46.00 16.70 -14.56
C LEU A 16 -45.51 17.34 -13.24
N ASP A 17 -46.38 17.41 -12.24
CA ASP A 17 -46.09 17.98 -10.92
C ASP A 17 -45.02 17.15 -10.18
N TRP A 18 -45.03 15.83 -10.33
CA TRP A 18 -43.96 14.97 -9.82
C TRP A 18 -42.61 15.24 -10.51
N SER A 19 -42.60 15.40 -11.84
CA SER A 19 -41.37 15.71 -12.58
C SER A 19 -40.79 17.09 -12.22
N MET A 20 -41.65 18.08 -11.97
CA MET A 20 -41.26 19.42 -11.53
C MET A 20 -40.69 19.40 -10.12
N LYS A 21 -41.23 18.58 -9.21
CA LYS A 21 -40.64 18.33 -7.89
C LYS A 21 -39.26 17.66 -7.98
N GLN A 22 -39.00 16.88 -9.03
CA GLN A 22 -37.70 16.26 -9.25
C GLN A 22 -36.63 17.27 -9.69
N SER A 23 -37.01 18.35 -10.37
CA SER A 23 -36.12 19.51 -10.64
C SER A 23 -35.85 20.38 -9.40
N ASP A 24 -36.78 20.42 -8.43
CA ASP A 24 -36.61 21.13 -7.15
C ASP A 24 -35.87 20.35 -6.08
N LEU A 25 -35.68 19.03 -6.28
CA LEU A 25 -34.69 18.31 -5.50
C LEU A 25 -33.34 18.94 -5.80
N PRO A 26 -32.54 19.30 -4.78
CA PRO A 26 -31.15 19.61 -5.02
C PRO A 26 -30.54 18.30 -5.51
N PHE A 27 -30.50 18.09 -6.82
CA PHE A 27 -29.39 17.37 -7.39
C PHE A 27 -28.21 18.23 -7.01
N PRO A 28 -27.39 17.85 -6.00
CA PRO A 28 -26.11 18.53 -5.92
C PRO A 28 -25.51 18.33 -7.30
N SER A 29 -25.06 19.41 -7.92
CA SER A 29 -24.28 19.38 -9.17
C SER A 29 -23.04 18.48 -9.07
N LYS A 30 -22.83 17.80 -7.93
CA LYS A 30 -21.89 16.73 -7.66
C LYS A 30 -22.60 15.64 -6.85
N LYS A 31 -22.72 14.43 -7.40
CA LYS A 31 -23.24 13.26 -6.65
C LYS A 31 -22.54 13.19 -5.27
N PRO A 32 -23.26 13.16 -4.14
CA PRO A 32 -22.65 13.33 -2.80
C PRO A 32 -21.76 12.14 -2.41
N ASN A 33 -21.88 11.01 -3.11
CA ASN A 33 -21.03 9.82 -2.94
C ASN A 33 -19.89 9.72 -3.96
N LEU A 34 -19.74 10.72 -4.84
CA LEU A 34 -18.58 10.88 -5.72
C LEU A 34 -17.87 12.18 -5.32
N THR A 35 -17.15 12.13 -4.21
CA THR A 35 -16.07 13.09 -3.99
C THR A 35 -14.94 12.72 -4.94
N VAL A 36 -14.69 13.56 -5.95
CA VAL A 36 -13.34 13.64 -6.51
C VAL A 36 -12.48 14.08 -5.34
N ILE A 37 -11.65 13.17 -4.82
CA ILE A 37 -10.73 13.50 -3.74
C ILE A 37 -9.75 14.50 -4.34
N SER A 38 -9.84 15.77 -3.96
CA SER A 38 -8.79 16.75 -4.22
C SER A 38 -7.49 16.19 -3.60
N GLY A 39 -6.56 15.78 -4.45
CA GLY A 39 -5.32 15.07 -4.06
C GLY A 39 -5.19 13.63 -4.59
N SER A 40 -6.23 13.05 -5.20
CA SER A 40 -6.00 12.10 -6.29
C SER A 40 -6.03 12.92 -7.58
N GLU A 41 -5.02 13.76 -7.78
CA GLU A 41 -4.72 14.23 -9.12
C GLU A 41 -4.60 12.94 -9.94
N GLY A 42 -5.55 12.71 -10.85
CA GLY A 42 -5.31 11.75 -11.91
C GLY A 42 -3.97 12.10 -12.56
N VAL A 43 -3.36 11.12 -13.23
CA VAL A 43 -2.18 11.38 -14.07
C VAL A 43 -2.42 12.68 -14.85
N ARG A 44 -1.55 13.68 -14.64
CA ARG A 44 -1.65 14.97 -15.31
C ARG A 44 -1.53 14.72 -16.81
N GLN A 45 -2.25 15.48 -17.63
CA GLN A 45 -2.23 15.26 -19.08
C GLN A 45 -0.82 15.42 -19.67
N VAL A 46 0.02 16.28 -19.08
CA VAL A 46 1.44 16.43 -19.46
C VAL A 46 2.31 15.20 -19.13
N ASP A 47 1.90 14.38 -18.16
CA ASP A 47 2.59 13.15 -17.77
C ASP A 47 2.11 11.94 -18.61
N GLU A 48 1.09 12.11 -19.44
CA GLU A 48 0.60 11.03 -20.30
C GLU A 48 1.53 10.81 -21.51
N PRO A 49 1.72 9.56 -21.97
CA PRO A 49 2.61 9.24 -23.08
C PRO A 49 2.35 10.03 -24.36
N TRP A 50 1.09 10.28 -24.70
CA TRP A 50 0.70 11.02 -25.91
C TRP A 50 1.30 12.43 -25.97
N TYR A 51 1.47 13.09 -24.81
CA TYR A 51 1.96 14.47 -24.74
C TYR A 51 3.40 14.55 -25.25
N GLY A 52 4.26 13.66 -24.74
CA GLY A 52 5.65 13.53 -25.19
C GLY A 52 5.78 13.00 -26.62
N LEU A 53 4.84 12.17 -27.10
CA LEU A 53 4.83 11.73 -28.49
C LEU A 53 4.61 12.90 -29.45
N LEU A 54 3.59 13.74 -29.21
CA LEU A 54 3.32 14.90 -30.06
C LEU A 54 4.43 15.95 -30.00
N LEU A 55 5.03 16.20 -28.84
CA LEU A 55 6.12 17.18 -28.69
C LEU A 55 7.39 16.83 -29.50
N ARG A 56 7.59 15.56 -29.85
CA ARG A 56 8.77 15.12 -30.63
C ARG A 56 8.54 15.19 -32.13
N GLU A 57 7.32 15.41 -32.59
CA GLU A 57 6.98 15.44 -34.01
C GLU A 57 7.22 16.83 -34.62
N ALA A 58 8.20 16.92 -35.52
CA ALA A 58 8.55 18.15 -36.23
C ALA A 58 7.76 18.35 -37.55
N ASN A 59 7.29 17.26 -38.17
CA ASN A 59 6.74 17.28 -39.53
C ASN A 59 5.22 17.48 -39.59
N ILE A 60 4.69 18.40 -38.78
CA ILE A 60 3.26 18.66 -38.68
C ILE A 60 2.85 19.73 -39.71
N ARG A 61 2.04 19.35 -40.71
CA ARG A 61 1.58 20.23 -41.79
C ARG A 61 0.06 20.32 -41.89
N GLY A 62 -0.50 21.52 -41.96
CA GLY A 62 -1.94 21.66 -42.20
C GLY A 62 -2.30 21.25 -43.63
N ALA A 63 -3.34 20.44 -43.80
CA ALA A 63 -3.95 20.17 -45.10
C ALA A 63 -5.48 20.21 -44.98
N LYS A 64 -6.19 20.34 -46.10
CA LYS A 64 -7.66 20.30 -46.10
C LYS A 64 -8.12 18.96 -45.51
N ALA A 65 -8.95 19.01 -44.46
CA ALA A 65 -9.41 17.86 -43.65
C ALA A 65 -8.38 17.20 -42.72
N LEU A 66 -7.14 17.70 -42.62
CA LEU A 66 -6.14 17.23 -41.67
C LEU A 66 -5.84 18.31 -40.62
N MET A 67 -5.99 17.96 -39.35
CA MET A 67 -5.72 18.89 -38.26
C MET A 67 -4.23 19.22 -38.19
N GLY A 68 -3.89 20.47 -38.48
CA GLY A 68 -2.50 20.94 -38.53
C GLY A 68 -1.93 21.45 -37.20
N ARG A 69 -0.86 22.23 -37.30
CA ARG A 69 -0.05 22.73 -36.18
C ARG A 69 -0.83 23.47 -35.11
N ASN A 70 -1.73 24.38 -35.49
CA ASN A 70 -2.53 25.17 -34.54
C ASN A 70 -3.35 24.27 -33.61
N ASN A 71 -3.88 23.18 -34.14
CA ASN A 71 -4.67 22.21 -33.38
C ASN A 71 -3.80 21.42 -32.39
N VAL A 72 -2.60 21.04 -32.81
CA VAL A 72 -1.63 20.34 -31.95
C VAL A 72 -1.16 21.26 -30.83
N LEU A 73 -0.71 22.47 -31.16
CA LEU A 73 -0.32 23.49 -30.18
C LEU A 73 -1.44 23.82 -29.20
N PHE A 74 -2.67 23.98 -29.69
CA PHE A 74 -3.82 24.23 -28.84
C PHE A 74 -4.09 23.06 -27.88
N THR A 75 -3.99 21.81 -28.36
CA THR A 75 -4.19 20.61 -27.55
C THR A 75 -3.11 20.44 -26.50
N LEU A 76 -1.84 20.69 -26.86
CA LEU A 76 -0.73 20.69 -25.92
C LEU A 76 -0.90 21.81 -24.87
N ALA A 77 -1.35 23.00 -25.27
CA ALA A 77 -1.63 24.09 -24.34
C ALA A 77 -2.78 23.75 -23.37
N LEU A 78 -3.83 23.07 -23.84
CA LEU A 78 -4.91 22.57 -22.97
C LEU A 78 -4.44 21.49 -21.98
N ALA A 79 -3.49 20.64 -22.38
CA ALA A 79 -2.89 19.68 -21.46
C ALA A 79 -2.06 20.36 -20.37
N ASN A 80 -1.29 21.41 -20.71
CA ASN A 80 -0.57 22.22 -19.73
C ASN A 80 -1.53 22.93 -18.77
N PHE A 81 -2.57 23.57 -19.30
CA PHE A 81 -3.60 24.24 -18.51
C PHE A 81 -4.29 23.30 -17.51
N SER A 82 -4.80 22.16 -17.98
CA SER A 82 -5.48 21.18 -17.12
C SER A 82 -4.55 20.50 -16.12
N SER A 83 -3.24 20.49 -16.39
CA SER A 83 -2.21 19.95 -15.50
C SER A 83 -1.70 20.98 -14.48
N GLY A 84 -2.26 22.19 -14.46
CA GLY A 84 -1.89 23.26 -13.51
C GLY A 84 -0.60 24.01 -13.85
N VAL A 85 -0.10 23.89 -15.08
CA VAL A 85 1.08 24.62 -15.56
C VAL A 85 0.69 26.09 -15.82
N SER A 86 1.51 27.03 -15.36
CA SER A 86 1.25 28.46 -15.58
C SER A 86 1.29 28.82 -17.06
N GLN A 87 0.62 29.90 -17.46
CA GLN A 87 0.61 30.32 -18.86
C GLN A 87 2.03 30.65 -19.35
N SER A 88 2.85 31.33 -18.55
CA SER A 88 4.23 31.66 -18.91
C SER A 88 5.12 30.44 -19.08
N ASP A 89 4.95 29.41 -18.24
CA ASP A 89 5.74 28.18 -18.35
C ASP A 89 5.31 27.37 -19.58
N CYS A 90 4.01 27.35 -19.89
CA CYS A 90 3.48 26.76 -21.12
C CYS A 90 4.02 27.48 -22.37
N GLU A 91 4.07 28.81 -22.36
CA GLU A 91 4.65 29.62 -23.43
C GLU A 91 6.12 29.25 -23.67
N ALA A 92 6.92 29.12 -22.61
CA ALA A 92 8.32 28.72 -22.72
C ALA A 92 8.47 27.30 -23.32
N VAL A 93 7.75 26.32 -22.78
CA VAL A 93 7.83 24.92 -23.24
C VAL A 93 7.36 24.75 -24.68
N LEU A 94 6.28 25.43 -25.07
CA LEU A 94 5.73 25.33 -26.42
C LEU A 94 6.44 26.23 -27.44
N ALA A 95 7.19 27.24 -26.99
CA ALA A 95 8.04 28.03 -27.87
C ALA A 95 9.16 27.16 -28.46
N ASP A 96 9.84 26.38 -27.61
CA ASP A 96 10.83 25.39 -28.05
C ASP A 96 10.19 24.45 -29.07
N PHE A 97 9.02 23.88 -28.78
CA PHE A 97 8.32 23.01 -29.73
C PHE A 97 8.00 23.71 -31.06
N ASN A 98 7.53 24.96 -31.02
CA ASN A 98 7.21 25.73 -32.23
C ASN A 98 8.45 25.97 -33.10
N GLU A 99 9.62 26.19 -32.51
CA GLU A 99 10.88 26.34 -33.23
C GLU A 99 11.31 25.06 -33.96
N HIS A 100 11.03 23.90 -33.38
CA HIS A 100 11.35 22.60 -33.97
C HIS A 100 10.39 22.17 -35.09
N LEU A 101 9.25 22.85 -35.28
CA LEU A 101 8.32 22.54 -36.36
C LEU A 101 8.92 22.91 -37.73
N ALA A 102 8.71 22.04 -38.72
CA ALA A 102 9.16 22.26 -40.10
C ALA A 102 8.58 23.55 -40.72
N GLU A 103 7.42 23.99 -40.22
CA GLU A 103 6.78 25.26 -40.58
C GLU A 103 6.27 25.90 -39.29
N GLN A 104 7.03 26.83 -38.73
CA GLN A 104 6.74 27.46 -37.45
C GLN A 104 5.50 28.36 -37.54
N LEU A 105 4.76 28.52 -36.44
CA LEU A 105 3.75 29.57 -36.32
C LEU A 105 4.43 30.92 -36.09
N SER A 106 3.80 31.98 -36.58
CA SER A 106 4.15 33.34 -36.19
C SER A 106 3.93 33.55 -34.68
N GLN A 107 4.73 34.44 -34.08
CA GLN A 107 4.66 34.70 -32.64
C GLN A 107 3.26 35.15 -32.18
N ASP A 108 2.59 35.99 -32.96
CA ASP A 108 1.24 36.49 -32.66
C ASP A 108 0.20 35.37 -32.68
N GLU A 109 0.27 34.47 -33.65
CA GLU A 109 -0.63 33.32 -33.74
C GLU A 109 -0.38 32.32 -32.61
N PHE A 110 0.89 32.05 -32.30
CA PHE A 110 1.31 31.19 -31.20
C PHE A 110 0.74 31.70 -29.86
N LEU A 111 0.98 32.97 -29.53
CA LEU A 111 0.46 33.58 -28.30
C LEU A 111 -1.07 33.60 -28.25
N LYS A 112 -1.73 33.81 -29.41
CA LYS A 112 -3.19 33.76 -29.50
C LYS A 112 -3.75 32.36 -29.20
N VAL A 113 -3.09 31.31 -29.69
CA VAL A 113 -3.47 29.92 -29.42
C VAL A 113 -3.35 29.60 -27.93
N ILE A 114 -2.22 29.95 -27.30
CA ILE A 114 -2.02 29.71 -25.87
C ILE A 114 -3.03 30.49 -25.03
N ARG A 115 -3.22 31.78 -25.31
CA ARG A 115 -4.22 32.60 -24.62
C ARG A 115 -5.64 32.04 -24.76
N SER A 116 -5.97 31.45 -25.91
CA SER A 116 -7.26 30.79 -26.11
C SER A 116 -7.40 29.54 -25.25
N ALA A 117 -6.35 28.74 -25.09
CA ALA A 117 -6.37 27.55 -24.23
C ALA A 117 -6.54 27.94 -22.75
N TYR A 118 -5.86 29.00 -22.32
CA TYR A 118 -5.91 29.55 -20.96
C TYR A 118 -7.11 30.48 -20.71
N SER A 119 -8.02 30.65 -21.67
CA SER A 119 -9.19 31.53 -21.52
C SER A 119 -10.23 31.02 -20.52
N GLY A 120 -10.07 29.79 -19.99
CA GLY A 120 -11.02 29.15 -19.09
C GLY A 120 -12.28 28.60 -19.79
N LYS A 121 -12.41 28.77 -21.12
CA LYS A 121 -13.51 28.21 -21.91
C LYS A 121 -13.45 26.70 -22.08
N TYR A 122 -12.26 26.12 -21.91
CA TYR A 122 -11.97 24.71 -22.12
C TYR A 122 -11.36 24.15 -20.85
N GLU A 123 -11.75 22.94 -20.46
CA GLU A 123 -11.30 22.33 -19.21
C GLU A 123 -10.00 21.51 -19.37
N ALA A 124 -9.89 20.74 -20.47
CA ALA A 124 -8.76 19.86 -20.73
C ALA A 124 -8.68 19.44 -22.21
N ALA A 125 -7.56 18.84 -22.61
CA ALA A 125 -7.43 18.25 -23.94
C ALA A 125 -8.32 17.00 -24.05
N SER A 126 -9.14 16.92 -25.09
CA SER A 126 -10.11 15.82 -25.23
C SER A 126 -9.43 14.56 -25.78
N ARG A 127 -9.78 13.42 -25.19
CA ARG A 127 -9.16 12.12 -25.51
C ARG A 127 -9.32 11.73 -26.98
N ASP A 128 -10.49 11.98 -27.55
CA ASP A 128 -10.75 11.64 -28.96
C ASP A 128 -9.95 12.52 -29.91
N TYR A 129 -9.75 13.79 -29.56
CA TYR A 129 -8.94 14.72 -30.35
C TYR A 129 -7.45 14.38 -30.27
N ILE A 130 -6.96 14.03 -29.07
CA ILE A 130 -5.60 13.53 -28.88
C ILE A 130 -5.34 12.29 -29.75
N LYS A 131 -6.27 11.32 -29.75
CA LYS A 131 -6.16 10.12 -30.60
C LYS A 131 -6.08 10.47 -32.07
N LEU A 132 -6.93 11.39 -32.52
CA LEU A 132 -6.97 11.83 -33.92
C LEU A 132 -5.63 12.46 -34.32
N LEU A 133 -5.08 13.35 -33.49
CA LEU A 133 -3.78 13.99 -33.73
C LEU A 133 -2.62 12.99 -33.71
N CYS A 134 -2.57 12.10 -32.72
CA CYS A 134 -1.50 11.10 -32.62
C CYS A 134 -1.54 10.11 -33.79
N LYS A 135 -2.72 9.71 -34.24
CA LYS A 135 -2.85 8.84 -35.43
C LYS A 135 -2.46 9.54 -36.72
N ALA A 136 -2.75 10.83 -36.83
CA ALA A 136 -2.41 11.63 -38.00
C ALA A 136 -0.90 11.91 -38.11
N TRP A 137 -0.23 12.19 -36.98
CA TRP A 137 1.12 12.74 -37.00
C TRP A 137 2.21 11.81 -36.45
N VAL A 138 1.86 10.90 -35.54
CA VAL A 138 2.85 10.00 -34.92
C VAL A 138 2.80 8.64 -35.59
N ASN A 139 1.67 7.92 -35.47
CA ASN A 139 1.48 6.61 -36.08
C ASN A 139 0.00 6.20 -36.10
N GLU A 140 -0.51 5.80 -37.26
CA GLU A 140 -1.92 5.40 -37.45
C GLU A 140 -2.33 4.19 -36.58
N ASN A 141 -1.40 3.29 -36.31
CA ASN A 141 -1.63 2.03 -35.58
C ASN A 141 -1.54 2.18 -34.03
N LEU A 142 -1.49 3.41 -33.50
CA LEU A 142 -1.45 3.64 -32.05
C LEU A 142 -2.71 3.16 -31.36
N ARG A 143 -2.53 2.43 -30.26
CA ARG A 143 -3.63 1.97 -29.40
C ARG A 143 -3.77 2.88 -28.20
N ASP A 144 -4.95 2.86 -27.59
CA ASP A 144 -5.24 3.60 -26.36
C ASP A 144 -4.26 3.34 -25.21
N SER A 145 -3.72 2.11 -25.11
CA SER A 145 -2.73 1.76 -24.08
C SER A 145 -1.38 2.43 -24.28
N ASP A 146 -1.08 2.83 -25.51
CA ASP A 146 0.20 3.42 -25.89
C ASP A 146 0.14 4.95 -25.70
N LEU A 147 -1.07 5.53 -25.67
CA LEU A 147 -1.33 6.97 -25.52
C LEU A 147 -1.64 7.39 -24.08
N PHE A 148 -2.40 6.59 -23.32
CA PHE A 148 -2.99 6.99 -22.04
C PHE A 148 -2.61 6.05 -20.90
N ILE A 149 -2.32 6.62 -19.73
CA ILE A 149 -2.04 5.82 -18.53
C ILE A 149 -3.35 5.25 -17.98
N LYS A 150 -3.40 3.94 -17.76
CA LYS A 150 -4.59 3.27 -17.23
C LYS A 150 -4.81 3.64 -15.77
N GLN A 151 -5.70 4.60 -15.52
CA GLN A 151 -6.19 4.89 -14.18
C GLN A 151 -7.13 3.77 -13.73
N ARG A 152 -6.64 2.90 -12.84
CA ARG A 152 -7.45 1.86 -12.21
C ARG A 152 -8.04 2.41 -10.92
N TRP A 153 -9.29 2.08 -10.66
CA TRP A 153 -9.89 2.33 -9.36
C TRP A 153 -9.13 1.55 -8.28
N TYR A 154 -8.40 2.27 -7.43
CA TYR A 154 -7.71 1.68 -6.30
C TYR A 154 -8.60 1.74 -5.06
N LYS A 155 -9.06 0.58 -4.59
CA LYS A 155 -9.83 0.48 -3.35
C LYS A 155 -8.87 0.44 -2.16
N PHE A 156 -8.74 1.56 -1.46
CA PHE A 156 -7.93 1.63 -0.24
C PHE A 156 -8.42 0.64 0.84
N LYS A 157 -7.46 0.03 1.56
CA LYS A 157 -7.74 -0.87 2.68
C LYS A 157 -8.42 -0.07 3.80
N LYS A 158 -9.62 -0.50 4.22
CA LYS A 158 -10.32 0.10 5.38
C LYS A 158 -9.42 0.05 6.63
N LYS A 159 -9.49 1.02 7.54
CA LYS A 159 -8.80 0.94 8.85
C LYS A 159 -9.29 -0.29 9.64
N ARG A 160 -8.43 -0.91 10.45
CA ARG A 160 -8.77 -2.16 11.18
C ARG A 160 -10.04 -1.99 12.03
N ALA A 161 -10.17 -0.87 12.75
CA ALA A 161 -11.32 -0.56 13.60
C ALA A 161 -12.66 -0.45 12.85
N SER A 162 -12.65 -0.13 11.55
CA SER A 162 -13.88 -0.03 10.74
C SER A 162 -14.20 -1.32 9.98
N ARG A 163 -13.43 -2.40 10.18
CA ARG A 163 -13.69 -3.71 9.59
C ARG A 163 -14.50 -4.57 10.56
N LYS A 164 -15.46 -5.32 10.01
CA LYS A 164 -16.18 -6.37 10.77
C LYS A 164 -15.25 -7.50 11.19
N ASN A 165 -14.30 -7.87 10.33
CA ASN A 165 -13.35 -8.96 10.55
C ASN A 165 -11.92 -8.45 10.36
N SER A 166 -11.02 -8.78 11.29
CA SER A 166 -9.58 -8.55 11.12
C SER A 166 -8.92 -9.70 10.36
N HIS A 167 -7.76 -9.43 9.75
CA HIS A 167 -7.02 -10.45 9.01
C HIS A 167 -6.25 -11.41 9.93
N LEU A 168 -5.93 -12.60 9.43
CA LEU A 168 -5.24 -13.64 10.21
C LEU A 168 -3.86 -13.20 10.72
N HIS A 169 -3.07 -12.52 9.89
CA HIS A 169 -1.73 -12.05 10.29
C HIS A 169 -1.80 -10.98 11.40
N GLU A 170 -2.84 -10.15 11.41
CA GLU A 170 -3.07 -9.15 12.45
C GLU A 170 -3.32 -9.88 13.79
N TRP A 171 -4.20 -10.88 13.81
CA TRP A 171 -4.42 -11.69 15.02
C TRP A 171 -3.21 -12.52 15.46
N LYS A 172 -2.40 -13.01 14.52
CA LYS A 172 -1.13 -13.69 14.85
C LYS A 172 -0.19 -12.75 15.60
N ALA A 173 -0.09 -11.50 15.16
CA ALA A 173 0.72 -10.49 15.83
C ALA A 173 0.20 -10.19 17.23
N ASP A 174 -1.11 -10.00 17.39
CA ASP A 174 -1.72 -9.71 18.70
C ASP A 174 -1.49 -10.85 19.71
N ILE A 175 -1.63 -12.12 19.29
CA ILE A 175 -1.37 -13.27 20.17
C ILE A 175 0.11 -13.34 20.56
N MET A 176 1.03 -13.09 19.64
CA MET A 176 2.46 -13.08 19.98
C MET A 176 2.80 -11.95 20.95
N ALA A 177 2.25 -10.75 20.74
CA ALA A 177 2.41 -9.62 21.65
C ALA A 177 1.83 -9.91 23.05
N TYR A 178 0.66 -10.56 23.11
CA TYR A 178 0.08 -11.06 24.35
C TYR A 178 1.06 -11.99 25.07
N LEU A 179 1.62 -13.00 24.38
CA LEU A 179 2.57 -13.94 25.00
C LEU A 179 3.87 -13.28 25.47
N GLU A 180 4.35 -12.24 24.78
CA GLU A 180 5.55 -11.49 25.18
C GLU A 180 5.35 -10.71 26.49
N GLY A 181 4.12 -10.25 26.77
CA GLY A 181 3.80 -9.50 27.99
C GLY A 181 3.87 -10.31 29.30
N TYR A 182 3.75 -11.64 29.23
CA TYR A 182 3.76 -12.52 30.41
C TYR A 182 5.11 -13.19 30.69
N PHE A 183 6.17 -12.82 29.96
CA PHE A 183 7.50 -13.35 30.24
C PHE A 183 8.07 -12.71 31.52
N GLN A 184 7.66 -13.22 32.69
CA GLN A 184 8.21 -12.88 34.00
C GLN A 184 8.99 -14.08 34.55
N SER A 185 10.28 -14.06 34.21
CA SER A 185 11.47 -14.64 34.85
C SER A 185 11.55 -16.09 35.35
N GLU A 186 10.49 -16.87 35.54
CA GLU A 186 10.64 -18.25 36.08
C GLU A 186 9.97 -19.36 35.25
N ASP A 187 8.80 -19.10 34.67
CA ASP A 187 8.10 -20.10 33.85
C ASP A 187 7.85 -19.56 32.42
N PRO A 188 8.39 -20.17 31.36
CA PRO A 188 8.09 -19.77 29.97
C PRO A 188 6.65 -20.07 29.55
N PHE A 189 5.87 -20.80 30.37
CA PHE A 189 4.51 -21.21 30.07
C PHE A 189 3.47 -20.34 30.79
N ILE A 190 2.44 -19.95 30.04
CA ILE A 190 1.24 -19.29 30.57
C ILE A 190 0.14 -20.33 30.68
N GLN A 191 -0.45 -20.47 31.87
CA GLN A 191 -1.62 -21.29 32.09
C GLN A 191 -2.85 -20.39 32.25
N THR A 192 -3.75 -20.42 31.26
CA THR A 192 -4.95 -19.57 31.22
C THR A 192 -6.12 -20.32 30.60
N THR A 193 -7.21 -19.63 30.26
CA THR A 193 -8.35 -20.19 29.51
C THR A 193 -8.47 -19.52 28.15
N LYS A 194 -9.04 -20.22 27.16
CA LYS A 194 -9.37 -19.60 25.86
C LYS A 194 -10.32 -18.42 26.02
N LYS A 195 -11.19 -18.45 27.03
CA LYS A 195 -12.12 -17.35 27.34
C LYS A 195 -11.38 -16.08 27.73
N ALA A 196 -10.41 -16.18 28.65
CA ALA A 196 -9.60 -15.03 29.08
C ALA A 196 -8.84 -14.40 27.90
N ILE A 197 -8.21 -15.22 27.03
CA ILE A 197 -7.51 -14.71 25.83
C ILE A 197 -8.46 -13.97 24.89
N ARG A 198 -9.70 -14.45 24.76
CA ARG A 198 -10.73 -13.82 23.92
C ARG A 198 -11.16 -12.47 24.46
N GLU A 199 -11.34 -12.38 25.77
CA GLU A 199 -11.75 -11.15 26.45
C GLU A 199 -10.66 -10.09 26.35
N GLU A 200 -9.40 -10.45 26.61
CA GLU A 200 -8.27 -9.53 26.55
C GLU A 200 -8.03 -8.98 25.13
N LEU A 201 -8.03 -9.85 24.12
CA LEU A 201 -7.71 -9.48 22.74
C LEU A 201 -8.93 -9.12 21.90
N ASN A 202 -10.12 -9.18 22.49
CA ASN A 202 -11.41 -9.03 21.80
C ASN A 202 -11.48 -9.88 20.50
N ILE A 203 -10.93 -11.10 20.55
CA ILE A 203 -10.84 -11.99 19.39
C ILE A 203 -12.01 -12.98 19.38
N PRO A 204 -12.69 -13.18 18.23
CA PRO A 204 -13.74 -14.21 18.13
C PRO A 204 -13.19 -15.63 18.33
N GLU A 205 -14.00 -16.52 18.91
CA GLU A 205 -13.60 -17.89 19.23
C GLU A 205 -12.99 -18.67 18.06
N ARG A 206 -13.71 -18.68 16.93
CA ARG A 206 -13.25 -19.37 15.72
C ARG A 206 -11.99 -18.76 15.14
N SER A 207 -11.78 -17.46 15.34
CA SER A 207 -10.55 -16.77 14.91
C SER A 207 -9.39 -17.18 15.81
N LEU A 208 -9.58 -17.22 17.13
CA LEU A 208 -8.55 -17.67 18.07
C LEU A 208 -8.09 -19.10 17.74
N ASP A 209 -9.02 -20.04 17.53
CA ASP A 209 -8.65 -21.43 17.20
C ASP A 209 -7.88 -21.53 15.87
N LYS A 210 -8.27 -20.76 14.85
CA LYS A 210 -7.53 -20.70 13.58
C LYS A 210 -6.14 -20.13 13.76
N VAL A 211 -6.00 -19.08 14.57
CA VAL A 211 -4.73 -18.40 14.83
C VAL A 211 -3.80 -19.32 15.61
N LEU A 212 -4.27 -19.99 16.67
CA LEU A 212 -3.47 -20.95 17.45
C LEU A 212 -2.98 -22.12 16.59
N LYS A 213 -3.86 -22.70 15.76
CA LYS A 213 -3.46 -23.75 14.81
C LYS A 213 -2.42 -23.26 13.81
N ALA A 214 -2.62 -22.06 13.26
CA ALA A 214 -1.69 -21.49 12.29
C ALA A 214 -0.33 -21.12 12.92
N LEU A 215 -0.31 -20.58 14.14
CA LEU A 215 0.94 -20.28 14.86
C LEU A 215 1.70 -21.55 15.25
N LYS A 216 0.98 -22.64 15.58
CA LYS A 216 1.59 -23.95 15.82
C LYS A 216 2.17 -24.54 14.54
N ALA A 217 1.46 -24.43 13.41
CA ALA A 217 1.97 -24.85 12.11
C ALA A 217 3.21 -24.05 11.66
N ASP A 218 3.24 -22.75 11.97
CA ASP A 218 4.40 -21.88 11.74
C ASP A 218 5.55 -22.10 12.75
N ASN A 219 5.44 -23.07 13.67
CA ASN A 219 6.40 -23.34 14.75
C ASN A 219 6.72 -22.13 15.65
N LYS A 220 5.76 -21.22 15.84
CA LYS A 220 5.96 -20.00 16.67
C LYS A 220 5.58 -20.19 18.13
N ILE A 221 4.65 -21.11 18.39
CA ILE A 221 4.12 -21.37 19.73
C ILE A 221 4.01 -22.88 20.00
N PHE A 222 4.09 -23.23 21.27
CA PHE A 222 3.61 -24.50 21.80
C PHE A 222 2.31 -24.27 22.57
N PHE A 223 1.34 -25.17 22.40
CA PHE A 223 0.15 -25.15 23.23
C PHE A 223 -0.42 -26.54 23.47
N ALA A 224 -1.02 -26.70 24.67
CA ALA A 224 -1.76 -27.88 25.08
C ALA A 224 -3.09 -27.45 25.70
N VAL A 225 -4.16 -28.20 25.43
CA VAL A 225 -5.52 -27.93 25.94
C VAL A 225 -5.96 -29.10 26.80
N LYS A 226 -6.42 -28.82 28.02
CA LYS A 226 -7.04 -29.79 28.92
C LYS A 226 -8.55 -29.57 28.95
N SER A 227 -9.32 -30.59 28.62
CA SER A 227 -10.80 -30.59 28.69
C SER A 227 -11.31 -30.90 30.10
N GLY A 228 -12.55 -30.52 30.41
CA GLY A 228 -13.24 -30.84 31.68
C GLY A 228 -13.29 -29.69 32.69
N ARG A 229 -13.81 -29.96 33.90
CA ARG A 229 -13.83 -28.98 35.02
C ARG A 229 -12.39 -28.62 35.41
N GLY A 230 -12.10 -27.32 35.52
CA GLY A 230 -10.74 -26.81 35.73
C GLY A 230 -9.82 -26.99 34.51
N GLY A 231 -10.41 -27.26 33.33
CA GLY A 231 -9.70 -27.31 32.06
C GLY A 231 -9.18 -25.93 31.65
N GLY A 232 -8.11 -25.92 30.85
CA GLY A 232 -7.41 -24.70 30.46
C GLY A 232 -6.50 -24.91 29.27
N ILE A 233 -5.83 -23.84 28.88
CA ILE A 233 -4.81 -23.83 27.84
C ILE A 233 -3.47 -23.44 28.44
N ARG A 234 -2.45 -24.26 28.17
CA ARG A 234 -1.05 -23.94 28.44
C ARG A 234 -0.41 -23.48 27.15
N LEU A 235 0.21 -22.29 27.15
CA LEU A 235 0.77 -21.64 25.97
C LEU A 235 2.19 -21.15 26.27
N ALA A 236 3.09 -21.29 25.31
CA ALA A 236 4.40 -20.65 25.34
C ALA A 236 4.83 -20.26 23.93
N SER A 237 5.51 -19.13 23.82
CA SER A 237 6.24 -18.79 22.59
C SER A 237 7.56 -19.56 22.56
N VAL A 238 8.02 -19.96 21.37
CA VAL A 238 9.34 -20.60 21.21
C VAL A 238 10.45 -19.67 21.72
N LYS A 239 10.30 -18.36 21.47
CA LYS A 239 11.20 -17.32 21.97
C LYS A 239 11.32 -17.35 23.50
N ALA A 240 10.19 -17.42 24.22
CA ALA A 240 10.18 -17.49 25.68
C ALA A 240 10.90 -18.76 26.19
N ILE A 241 10.66 -19.91 25.57
CA ILE A 241 11.32 -21.17 25.95
C ILE A 241 12.84 -21.09 25.73
N VAL A 242 13.28 -20.54 24.61
CA VAL A 242 14.72 -20.39 24.34
C VAL A 242 15.37 -19.46 25.37
N LEU A 243 14.71 -18.34 25.71
CA LEU A 243 15.21 -17.42 26.73
C LEU A 243 15.28 -18.07 28.11
N SER A 244 14.26 -18.84 28.50
CA SER A 244 14.28 -19.56 29.80
C SER A 244 15.38 -20.63 29.83
N LEU A 245 15.62 -21.35 28.73
CA LEU A 245 16.71 -22.33 28.65
C LEU A 245 18.09 -21.68 28.80
N ILE A 246 18.30 -20.51 28.21
CA ILE A 246 19.54 -19.74 28.36
C ILE A 246 19.72 -19.32 29.83
N GLN A 247 18.65 -18.84 30.47
CA GLN A 247 18.68 -18.42 31.87
C GLN A 247 19.00 -19.58 32.82
N VAL A 248 18.30 -20.72 32.70
CA VAL A 248 18.56 -21.92 33.52
C VAL A 248 19.99 -22.42 33.35
N LYS A 249 20.52 -22.39 32.12
CA LYS A 249 21.91 -22.77 31.86
C LYS A 249 22.90 -21.85 32.58
N LYS A 250 22.63 -20.54 32.56
CA LYS A 250 23.45 -19.53 33.25
C LYS A 250 23.42 -19.74 34.76
N GLU A 251 22.23 -19.87 35.35
CA GLU A 251 22.05 -20.09 36.79
C GLU A 251 22.72 -21.39 37.26
N ARG A 252 22.55 -22.48 36.52
CA ARG A 252 23.22 -23.76 36.86
C ARG A 252 24.74 -23.65 36.76
N GLN A 253 25.24 -22.90 35.78
CA GLN A 253 26.67 -22.65 35.63
C GLN A 253 27.22 -21.82 36.80
N GLU A 254 26.51 -20.75 37.19
CA GLU A 254 26.86 -19.90 38.33
C GLU A 254 26.82 -20.69 39.66
N ALA A 255 25.77 -21.49 39.88
CA ALA A 255 25.66 -22.35 41.05
C ALA A 255 26.79 -23.38 41.12
N TYR A 256 27.17 -23.96 39.97
CA TYR A 256 28.29 -24.90 39.90
C TYR A 256 29.63 -24.21 40.24
N PHE A 257 29.89 -23.01 39.72
CA PHE A 257 31.06 -22.23 40.09
C PHE A 257 31.07 -21.86 41.57
N ALA A 258 29.93 -21.47 42.13
CA ALA A 258 29.80 -21.19 43.55
C ALA A 258 30.12 -22.41 44.41
N ASN A 259 29.66 -23.59 44.01
CA ASN A 259 29.98 -24.85 44.70
C ASN A 259 31.47 -25.19 44.63
N ILE A 260 32.14 -25.00 43.49
CA ILE A 260 33.59 -25.21 43.37
C ILE A 260 34.35 -24.23 44.27
N ALA A 261 34.01 -22.94 44.20
CA ALA A 261 34.64 -21.90 45.00
C ALA A 261 34.50 -22.20 46.51
N ALA A 262 33.31 -22.59 46.94
CA ALA A 262 33.05 -22.99 48.33
C ALA A 262 33.82 -24.25 48.74
N PHE A 263 33.91 -25.27 47.86
CA PHE A 263 34.61 -26.51 48.14
C PHE A 263 36.13 -26.32 48.31
N PHE A 264 36.72 -25.38 47.58
CA PHE A 264 38.16 -25.07 47.66
C PHE A 264 38.48 -23.86 48.55
N GLU A 265 37.49 -23.28 49.25
CA GLU A 265 37.65 -22.06 50.07
C GLU A 265 38.20 -20.84 49.29
N GLU A 266 37.95 -20.82 47.98
CA GLU A 266 38.44 -19.79 47.06
C GLU A 266 37.35 -18.75 46.73
N SER A 267 37.76 -17.58 46.23
CA SER A 267 36.78 -16.58 45.77
C SER A 267 36.11 -17.00 44.46
N LEU A 268 34.80 -16.72 44.34
CA LEU A 268 34.01 -17.01 43.14
C LEU A 268 34.58 -16.35 41.87
N GLY A 269 35.04 -15.09 42.00
CA GLY A 269 35.66 -14.36 40.90
C GLY A 269 37.04 -14.86 40.49
N PHE A 270 37.80 -15.51 41.39
CA PHE A 270 39.04 -16.19 41.03
C PHE A 270 38.76 -17.49 40.27
N THR A 271 37.88 -18.33 40.81
CA THR A 271 37.46 -19.61 40.22
C THR A 271 36.90 -19.44 38.80
N GLN A 272 36.05 -18.41 38.59
CA GLN A 272 35.53 -18.07 37.27
C GLN A 272 36.66 -17.70 36.29
N ARG A 273 37.57 -16.80 36.68
CA ARG A 273 38.68 -16.36 35.82
C ARG A 273 39.59 -17.51 35.39
N VAL A 274 39.94 -18.41 36.31
CA VAL A 274 40.81 -19.57 36.01
C VAL A 274 40.15 -20.49 34.99
N ILE A 275 38.90 -20.90 35.24
CA ILE A 275 38.18 -21.83 34.38
C ILE A 275 37.87 -21.19 33.01
N GLU A 276 37.54 -19.90 32.99
CA GLU A 276 37.26 -19.16 31.76
C GLU A 276 38.52 -18.93 30.92
N GLY A 277 39.67 -18.72 31.56
CA GLY A 277 40.99 -18.68 30.91
C GLY A 277 41.32 -20.00 30.19
N VAL A 278 41.11 -21.14 30.86
CA VAL A 278 41.30 -22.48 30.26
C VAL A 278 40.32 -22.72 29.11
N LYS A 279 39.04 -22.36 29.28
CA LYS A 279 38.01 -22.51 28.24
C LYS A 279 38.34 -21.72 26.97
N ASN A 280 38.88 -20.51 27.12
CA ASN A 280 39.29 -19.68 25.98
C ASN A 280 40.51 -20.27 25.26
N GLY A 281 41.50 -20.77 25.99
CA GLY A 281 42.64 -21.50 25.41
C GLY A 281 42.21 -22.74 24.62
N LEU A 282 41.27 -23.53 25.15
CA LEU A 282 40.72 -24.72 24.47
C LEU A 282 39.92 -24.37 23.20
N LYS A 283 39.17 -23.26 23.21
CA LYS A 283 38.46 -22.78 22.01
C LYS A 283 39.44 -22.37 20.91
N GLN A 284 40.51 -21.68 21.27
CA GLN A 284 41.53 -21.24 20.32
C GLN A 284 42.26 -22.43 19.69
N ALA A 285 42.59 -23.47 20.48
CA ALA A 285 43.17 -24.71 19.98
C ALA A 285 42.23 -25.47 19.02
N ARG A 286 40.92 -25.54 19.33
CA ARG A 286 39.93 -26.21 18.49
C ARG A 286 39.67 -25.47 17.16
N GLN A 287 39.84 -24.14 17.15
CA GLN A 287 39.68 -23.34 15.94
C GLN A 287 40.88 -23.55 15.00
N LEU A 288 42.10 -23.62 15.55
CA LEU A 288 43.32 -23.96 14.80
C LEU A 288 43.24 -25.35 14.16
N SER A 289 42.76 -26.36 14.90
CA SER A 289 42.60 -27.73 14.35
C SER A 289 41.52 -27.84 13.26
N LEU A 290 40.52 -26.94 13.26
CA LEU A 290 39.48 -26.92 12.21
C LEU A 290 40.02 -26.29 10.92
N PHE A 291 40.89 -25.28 11.03
CA PHE A 291 41.57 -24.70 9.87
C PHE A 291 42.56 -25.67 9.24
N GLU A 292 43.27 -26.50 10.02
CA GLU A 292 44.19 -27.52 9.51
C GLU A 292 43.48 -28.66 8.75
N ALA A 293 42.20 -28.93 9.04
CA ALA A 293 41.41 -29.97 8.38
C ALA A 293 40.78 -29.54 7.04
N ASP A 294 40.74 -28.23 6.74
CA ASP A 294 40.04 -27.65 5.57
C ASP A 294 41.01 -27.26 4.43
N ILE A 295 42.30 -27.60 4.57
CA ILE A 295 43.39 -27.34 3.59
C ILE A 295 43.98 -28.63 2.98
N GLY A 296 43.28 -29.76 3.10
CA GLY A 296 43.67 -31.06 2.52
C GLY A 296 42.85 -31.43 1.29
#